data_AF-A0A8X7BYZ4-F1
#
_entry.id   AF-A0A8X7BYZ4-F1
#
_cell.length_a   1.000
_cell.length_b   1.000
_cell.length_c   1.000
_cell.angle_alpha   90.00
_cell.angle_beta   90.00
_cell.angle_gamma   90.00
#
_symmetry.space_group_name_H-M   'P 1'
#
loop_
_entity.id
_entity.type
_entity.pdbx_description
1 polymer ?
#
loop_
_entity_poly.entity_id
_entity_poly.type
_entity_poly.pdbx_seq_one_letter_code
_entity_poly.pdbx_strand_id
1 'polypeptide(L)'
;MAEIHIFSDASQKAYGCVAYFRKGTNDDIFTSFIMAKCRLAPLKKLSLARLELMGALVSARLAEYLSNSFPWITSDNIFFWSDSQIILHWIQGDPLRWKEFVRNRVREIQEKSDPNHWNYCRGKTNPADKLTRGLSIYALVKDEVWWRGPDWLSSSNLQCDTSHNEINSVELTDELRKNYVPENNSVLTVNENNCNDFLNNLYGVTNDYSKFIRIISYISRFIHNCRVPQSKRTGPIFADERNLAEITIIRMVQQVLFMFVLFTCCYQEYFTLYSSGEDVRV
;
A
#
# COMPACT_ATOMS: atom_id res chain seq x y z
N MET A 1 14.07 33.03 1.05
CA MET A 1 13.44 32.12 0.08
C MET A 1 11.93 32.16 0.29
N ALA A 2 11.11 31.94 -0.75
CA ALA A 2 9.65 31.93 -0.62
C ALA A 2 9.15 30.49 -0.76
N GLU A 3 8.30 30.08 0.17
CA GLU A 3 7.76 28.73 0.32
C GLU A 3 6.22 28.78 0.29
N ILE A 4 5.61 27.68 -0.13
CA ILE A 4 4.16 27.47 -0.06
C ILE A 4 3.87 26.34 0.92
N HIS A 5 2.99 26.59 1.88
CA HIS A 5 2.54 25.60 2.85
C HIS A 5 1.05 25.36 2.67
N ILE A 6 0.66 24.11 2.39
CA ILE A 6 -0.72 23.72 2.14
C ILE A 6 -1.19 22.76 3.22
N PHE A 7 -2.24 23.16 3.94
CA PHE A 7 -2.84 22.38 5.02
C PHE A 7 -4.12 21.74 4.51
N SER A 8 -4.25 20.41 4.64
CA SER A 8 -5.48 19.67 4.36
C SER A 8 -6.19 19.27 5.64
N ASP A 9 -7.52 19.16 5.55
CA ASP A 9 -8.34 18.54 6.57
C ASP A 9 -9.62 17.94 5.95
N ALA A 10 -10.30 17.07 6.71
CA ALA A 10 -11.63 16.61 6.39
C ALA A 10 -12.51 16.35 7.61
N SER A 11 -13.81 16.56 7.41
CA SER A 11 -14.88 16.15 8.32
C SER A 11 -15.92 15.32 7.56
N GLN A 12 -16.88 14.76 8.29
CA GLN A 12 -18.02 14.07 7.69
C GLN A 12 -18.91 14.98 6.83
N LYS A 13 -18.73 16.30 6.90
CA LYS A 13 -19.53 17.29 6.15
C LYS A 13 -18.77 17.85 4.94
N ALA A 14 -17.47 18.05 5.06
CA ALA A 14 -16.67 18.71 4.03
C ALA A 14 -15.19 18.31 4.14
N TYR A 15 -14.45 18.43 3.05
CA TYR A 15 -13.00 18.22 2.99
C TYR A 15 -12.37 19.31 2.12
N GLY A 16 -11.10 19.62 2.37
CA GLY A 16 -10.42 20.65 1.60
C GLY A 16 -9.05 21.00 2.10
N CYS A 17 -8.58 22.17 1.68
CA CYS A 17 -7.26 22.66 2.04
C CYS A 17 -7.17 24.19 2.04
N VAL A 18 -6.12 24.72 2.66
CA VAL A 18 -5.74 26.13 2.67
C VAL A 18 -4.24 26.27 2.47
N ALA A 19 -3.84 27.23 1.62
CA ALA A 19 -2.47 27.49 1.25
C ALA A 19 -1.99 28.86 1.75
N TYR A 20 -0.75 28.92 2.24
CA TYR A 20 -0.07 30.11 2.73
C TYR A 20 1.29 30.28 2.06
N PHE A 21 1.69 31.53 1.83
CA PHE A 21 3.07 31.87 1.60
C PHE A 21 3.82 31.92 2.92
N ARG A 22 5.08 31.51 2.91
CA ARG A 22 6.06 31.78 3.95
C ARG A 22 7.30 32.36 3.31
N LYS A 23 7.78 33.51 3.79
CA LYS A 23 8.98 34.17 3.27
C LYS A 23 9.85 34.66 4.41
N GLY A 24 11.08 34.17 4.45
CA GLY A 24 12.12 34.72 5.31
C GLY A 24 12.74 36.00 4.73
N THR A 25 12.84 37.01 5.57
CA THR A 25 13.63 38.24 5.42
C THR A 25 14.67 38.30 6.54
N ASN A 26 15.70 39.15 6.41
CA ASN A 26 16.93 39.09 7.23
C ASN A 26 16.73 38.96 8.74
N ASP A 27 15.61 39.45 9.31
CA ASP A 27 15.29 39.32 10.74
C ASP A 27 13.89 38.75 11.04
N ASP A 28 13.03 38.59 10.03
CA ASP A 28 11.60 38.27 10.22
C ASP A 28 11.08 37.28 9.17
N ILE A 29 10.12 36.43 9.59
CA ILE A 29 9.41 35.50 8.71
C ILE A 29 7.97 35.95 8.59
N PHE A 30 7.56 36.20 7.35
CA PHE A 30 6.21 36.63 7.03
C PHE A 30 5.41 35.50 6.42
N THR A 31 4.17 35.37 6.88
CA THR A 31 3.21 34.41 6.36
C THR A 31 1.95 35.11 5.87
N SER A 32 1.37 34.63 4.78
CA SER A 32 0.16 35.22 4.20
C SER A 32 -0.71 34.18 3.53
N PHE A 33 -2.01 34.27 3.74
CA PHE A 33 -3.01 33.49 3.01
C PHE A 33 -2.86 33.67 1.49
N ILE A 34 -3.02 32.57 0.75
CA ILE A 34 -3.05 32.55 -0.72
C ILE A 34 -4.44 32.20 -1.21
N MET A 35 -4.88 30.97 -0.91
CA MET A 35 -6.10 30.38 -1.44
C MET A 35 -6.55 29.23 -0.54
N ALA A 36 -7.87 29.09 -0.39
CA ALA A 36 -8.48 27.92 0.22
C ALA A 36 -9.46 27.26 -0.77
N LYS A 37 -9.59 25.94 -0.67
CA LYS A 37 -10.48 25.15 -1.51
C LYS A 37 -11.23 24.13 -0.68
N CYS A 38 -12.55 24.26 -0.62
CA CYS A 38 -13.45 23.38 0.13
C CYS A 38 -14.38 22.61 -0.81
N ARG A 39 -14.75 21.39 -0.43
CA ARG A 39 -15.74 20.55 -1.10
C ARG A 39 -16.64 19.87 -0.08
N LEU A 40 -17.93 19.77 -0.39
CA LEU A 40 -18.87 19.01 0.42
C LEU A 40 -18.55 17.51 0.34
N ALA A 41 -18.71 16.82 1.47
CA ALA A 41 -18.56 15.37 1.53
C ALA A 41 -19.61 14.70 0.63
N PRO A 42 -19.25 13.60 -0.08
CA PRO A 42 -20.20 12.90 -0.93
C PRO A 42 -21.40 12.37 -0.15
N LEU A 43 -22.57 12.32 -0.78
CA LEU A 43 -23.78 11.72 -0.18
C LEU A 43 -23.59 10.24 0.18
N LYS A 44 -22.76 9.53 -0.61
CA LYS A 44 -22.32 8.18 -0.27
C LYS A 44 -21.34 8.27 0.90
N LYS A 45 -21.71 7.70 2.04
CA LYS A 45 -20.86 7.65 3.23
C LYS A 45 -19.51 7.03 2.91
N LEU A 46 -18.45 7.78 3.21
CA LEU A 46 -17.06 7.34 3.19
C LEU A 46 -16.52 7.33 4.61
N SER A 47 -15.49 6.53 4.88
CA SER A 47 -14.75 6.63 6.14
C SER A 47 -14.07 7.98 6.25
N LEU A 48 -13.75 8.39 7.48
CA LEU A 48 -13.05 9.65 7.72
C LEU A 48 -11.68 9.65 7.02
N ALA A 49 -10.90 8.57 7.12
CA ALA A 49 -9.60 8.46 6.44
C ALA A 49 -9.70 8.63 4.91
N ARG A 50 -10.78 8.14 4.28
CA ARG A 50 -11.02 8.36 2.84
C ARG A 50 -11.36 9.81 2.52
N LEU A 51 -12.05 10.52 3.41
CA LEU A 51 -12.34 11.95 3.25
C LEU A 51 -11.07 12.79 3.47
N GLU A 52 -10.25 12.44 4.45
CA GLU A 52 -8.94 13.08 4.70
C GLU A 52 -8.02 12.91 3.48
N LEU A 53 -7.97 11.72 2.89
CA LEU A 53 -7.23 11.47 1.65
C LEU A 53 -7.76 12.32 0.47
N MET A 54 -9.08 12.57 0.43
CA MET A 54 -9.66 13.47 -0.56
C MET A 54 -9.25 14.93 -0.32
N GLY A 55 -9.14 15.36 0.95
CA GLY A 55 -8.56 16.66 1.32
C GLY A 55 -7.13 16.81 0.82
N ALA A 56 -6.29 15.82 1.07
CA ALA A 56 -4.91 15.76 0.57
C ALA A 56 -4.83 15.79 -0.97
N LEU A 57 -5.71 15.08 -1.66
CA LEU A 57 -5.78 15.13 -3.13
C LEU A 57 -6.11 16.55 -3.63
N VAL A 58 -6.98 17.28 -2.93
CA VAL A 58 -7.27 18.69 -3.25
C VAL A 58 -6.03 19.55 -3.03
N SER A 59 -5.24 19.31 -1.97
CA SER A 59 -3.97 19.99 -1.74
C SER A 59 -2.97 19.77 -2.86
N ALA A 60 -2.76 18.52 -3.31
CA ALA A 60 -1.82 18.20 -4.40
C ALA A 60 -2.21 18.90 -5.72
N ARG A 61 -3.50 18.92 -6.06
CA ARG A 61 -4.01 19.66 -7.22
C ARG A 61 -3.90 21.18 -7.05
N LEU A 62 -4.07 21.68 -5.83
CA LEU A 62 -3.87 23.10 -5.55
C LEU A 62 -2.39 23.47 -5.70
N ALA A 63 -1.46 22.65 -5.23
CA ALA A 63 -0.03 22.84 -5.43
C ALA A 63 0.31 22.95 -6.91
N GLU A 64 -0.14 22.01 -7.74
CA GLU A 64 0.09 22.07 -9.20
C GLU A 64 -0.43 23.37 -9.82
N TYR A 65 -1.62 23.83 -9.41
CA TYR A 65 -2.16 25.12 -9.85
C TYR A 65 -1.30 26.30 -9.40
N LEU A 66 -0.83 26.29 -8.14
CA LEU A 66 0.01 27.35 -7.58
C LEU A 66 1.41 27.37 -8.20
N SER A 67 2.02 26.22 -8.49
CA SER A 67 3.30 26.12 -9.20
C SER A 67 3.22 26.76 -10.59
N ASN A 68 2.12 26.53 -11.31
CA ASN A 68 1.87 27.17 -12.60
C ASN A 68 1.62 28.67 -12.48
N SER A 69 0.99 29.11 -11.39
CA SER A 69 0.70 30.53 -11.12
C SER A 69 1.92 31.30 -10.60
N PHE A 70 2.85 30.62 -9.94
CA PHE A 70 4.06 31.17 -9.33
C PHE A 70 5.31 30.41 -9.79
N PRO A 71 5.74 30.57 -11.07
CA PRO A 71 6.81 29.76 -11.66
C PRO A 71 8.19 29.90 -11.00
N TRP A 72 8.38 30.94 -10.18
CA TRP A 72 9.62 31.17 -9.42
C TRP A 72 9.71 30.33 -8.12
N ILE A 73 8.64 29.62 -7.75
CA ILE A 73 8.62 28.70 -6.61
C ILE A 73 8.76 27.29 -7.14
N THR A 74 9.88 26.66 -6.83
CA THR A 74 10.14 25.26 -7.23
C THR A 74 9.33 24.31 -6.36
N SER A 75 9.13 23.08 -6.85
CA SER A 75 8.47 21.99 -6.12
C SER A 75 9.08 21.72 -4.75
N ASP A 76 10.40 21.95 -4.62
CA ASP A 76 11.18 21.77 -3.39
C ASP A 76 10.78 22.74 -2.27
N ASN A 77 10.08 23.81 -2.63
CA ASN A 77 9.61 24.84 -1.71
C ASN A 77 8.09 24.76 -1.47
N ILE A 78 7.46 23.61 -1.77
CA ILE A 78 6.04 23.36 -1.54
C ILE A 78 5.88 22.23 -0.52
N PHE A 79 5.30 22.57 0.62
CA PHE A 79 5.12 21.66 1.75
C PHE A 79 3.63 21.40 2.01
N PHE A 80 3.32 20.17 2.38
CA PHE A 80 1.96 19.72 2.67
C PHE A 80 1.83 19.33 4.13
N TRP A 81 0.66 19.59 4.73
CA TRP A 81 0.42 19.38 6.15
C TRP A 81 -0.93 18.70 6.37
N SER A 82 -0.93 17.66 7.19
CA SER A 82 -2.13 16.94 7.61
C SER A 82 -2.00 16.46 9.05
N ASP A 83 -3.12 16.42 9.77
CA ASP A 83 -3.20 15.84 11.11
C ASP A 83 -3.58 14.35 11.13
N SER A 84 -3.81 13.76 9.95
CA SER A 84 -4.06 12.34 9.82
C SER A 84 -2.81 11.57 9.45
N GLN A 85 -2.28 10.82 10.42
CA GLN A 85 -1.13 9.94 10.20
C GLN A 85 -1.44 8.78 9.25
N ILE A 86 -2.71 8.36 9.18
CA ILE A 86 -3.16 7.31 8.26
C ILE A 86 -2.91 7.75 6.83
N ILE A 87 -3.27 9.00 6.48
CA ILE A 87 -3.05 9.49 5.12
C ILE A 87 -1.56 9.66 4.83
N LEU A 88 -0.77 10.11 5.80
CA LEU A 88 0.68 10.29 5.62
C LEU A 88 1.33 8.94 5.33
N HIS A 89 0.92 7.89 6.07
CA HIS A 89 1.35 6.53 5.81
C HIS A 89 0.95 6.03 4.41
N TRP A 90 -0.28 6.31 3.97
CA TRP A 90 -0.72 5.92 2.63
C TRP A 90 0.05 6.63 1.53
N ILE A 91 0.35 7.93 1.69
CA ILE A 91 1.07 8.76 0.73
C ILE A 91 2.54 8.35 0.63
N GLN A 92 3.17 7.98 1.75
CA GLN A 92 4.56 7.51 1.79
C GLN A 92 4.72 6.07 1.29
N GLY A 93 3.64 5.27 1.30
CA GLY A 93 3.66 3.87 0.87
C GLY A 93 3.49 3.67 -0.63
N ASP A 94 3.76 2.44 -1.09
CA ASP A 94 3.45 2.00 -2.45
C ASP A 94 1.92 1.98 -2.68
N PRO A 95 1.38 2.71 -3.68
CA PRO A 95 -0.04 2.71 -4.00
C PRO A 95 -0.64 1.31 -4.24
N LEU A 96 0.14 0.37 -4.79
CA LEU A 96 -0.33 -0.98 -5.14
C LEU A 96 -0.74 -1.81 -3.92
N ARG A 97 -0.29 -1.41 -2.72
CA ARG A 97 -0.69 -1.96 -1.42
C ARG A 97 -2.17 -1.77 -1.13
N TRP A 98 -2.75 -0.70 -1.66
CA TRP A 98 -4.07 -0.24 -1.25
C TRP A 98 -5.17 -0.72 -2.20
N LYS A 99 -6.39 -0.78 -1.69
CA LYS A 99 -7.61 -0.95 -2.51
C LYS A 99 -7.76 0.22 -3.49
N GLU A 100 -8.51 -0.02 -4.56
CA GLU A 100 -8.61 0.86 -5.73
C GLU A 100 -8.91 2.33 -5.41
N PHE A 101 -9.80 2.60 -4.45
CA PHE A 101 -10.12 3.97 -4.06
C PHE A 101 -8.89 4.73 -3.56
N VAL A 102 -8.17 4.15 -2.59
CA VAL A 102 -6.98 4.75 -1.97
C VAL A 102 -5.84 4.75 -2.97
N ARG A 103 -5.55 3.61 -3.62
CA ARG A 103 -4.49 3.46 -4.62
C ARG A 103 -4.53 4.55 -5.69
N ASN A 104 -5.68 4.75 -6.33
CA ASN A 104 -5.77 5.67 -7.46
C ASN A 104 -5.53 7.13 -7.02
N ARG A 105 -5.90 7.48 -5.78
CA ARG A 105 -5.74 8.83 -5.23
C ARG A 105 -4.33 9.07 -4.71
N VAL A 106 -3.74 8.07 -4.04
CA VAL A 106 -2.33 8.11 -3.63
C VAL A 106 -1.43 8.24 -4.86
N ARG A 107 -1.69 7.49 -5.95
CA ARG A 107 -0.96 7.63 -7.20
C ARG A 107 -1.02 9.06 -7.75
N GLU A 108 -2.21 9.63 -7.83
CA GLU A 108 -2.36 11.01 -8.32
C GLU A 108 -1.66 12.03 -7.41
N ILE A 109 -1.66 11.82 -6.09
CA ILE A 109 -0.93 12.66 -5.13
C ILE A 109 0.59 12.56 -5.39
N GLN A 110 1.11 11.34 -5.54
CA GLN A 110 2.54 11.09 -5.80
C GLN A 110 2.99 11.61 -7.18
N GLU A 111 2.10 11.64 -8.18
CA GLU A 111 2.38 12.25 -9.49
C GLU A 111 2.49 13.79 -9.42
N LYS A 112 1.84 14.42 -8.44
CA LYS A 112 1.73 15.89 -8.32
C LYS A 112 2.56 16.50 -7.19
N SER A 113 3.08 15.67 -6.28
CA SER A 113 3.81 16.12 -5.10
C SER A 113 4.82 15.06 -4.65
N ASP A 114 5.94 15.51 -4.06
CA ASP A 114 6.90 14.61 -3.42
C ASP A 114 6.33 14.11 -2.08
N PRO A 115 6.20 12.78 -1.86
CA PRO A 115 5.81 12.20 -0.57
C PRO A 115 6.63 12.69 0.63
N ASN A 116 7.89 13.08 0.43
CA ASN A 116 8.77 13.58 1.49
C ASN A 116 8.38 14.98 1.97
N HIS A 117 7.59 15.73 1.21
CA HIS A 117 7.11 17.06 1.61
C HIS A 117 5.78 17.01 2.37
N TRP A 118 5.24 15.81 2.62
CA TRP A 118 4.04 15.60 3.42
C TRP A 118 4.39 15.45 4.90
N ASN A 119 3.98 16.45 5.68
CA ASN A 119 4.33 16.59 7.08
C ASN A 119 3.09 16.44 7.98
N TYR A 120 3.34 15.99 9.19
CA TYR A 120 2.33 15.97 10.24
C TYR A 120 2.13 17.36 10.81
N CYS A 121 0.88 17.77 10.98
CA CYS A 121 0.51 18.90 11.83
C CYS A 121 -0.47 18.50 12.92
N ARG A 122 -0.44 19.15 14.08
CA ARG A 122 -1.46 18.89 15.10
C ARG A 122 -2.80 19.48 14.65
N GLY A 123 -3.88 18.71 14.77
CA GLY A 123 -5.23 19.15 14.38
C GLY A 123 -5.68 20.46 15.02
N LYS A 124 -5.31 20.71 16.28
CA LYS A 124 -5.60 21.98 16.98
C LYS A 124 -4.96 23.21 16.32
N THR A 125 -3.83 23.01 15.65
CA THR A 125 -3.08 24.06 14.95
C THR A 125 -3.29 24.00 13.44
N ASN A 126 -4.13 23.09 12.95
CA ASN A 126 -4.42 22.94 11.53
C ASN A 126 -5.47 23.99 11.12
N PRO A 127 -5.10 25.02 10.33
CA PRO A 127 -6.06 26.04 9.91
C PRO A 127 -7.17 25.49 9.01
N ALA A 128 -6.96 24.34 8.35
CA ALA A 128 -7.96 23.71 7.50
C ALA A 128 -9.16 23.15 8.30
N ASP A 129 -9.04 22.95 9.62
CA ASP A 129 -10.14 22.50 10.49
C ASP A 129 -11.33 23.47 10.47
N LYS A 130 -11.06 24.79 10.39
CA LYS A 130 -12.10 25.83 10.27
C LYS A 130 -12.90 25.70 8.98
N LEU A 131 -12.25 25.23 7.92
CA LEU A 131 -12.86 25.06 6.60
C LEU A 131 -13.78 23.83 6.55
N THR A 132 -13.49 22.77 7.30
CA THR A 132 -14.27 21.52 7.27
C THR A 132 -15.36 21.45 8.34
N ARG A 133 -15.18 22.15 9.47
CA ARG A 133 -16.19 22.25 10.55
C ARG A 133 -17.17 23.39 10.34
N GLY A 134 -16.79 24.38 9.55
CA GLY A 134 -17.57 25.57 9.26
C GLY A 134 -17.33 26.68 10.26
N LEU A 135 -17.23 27.90 9.75
CA LEU A 135 -17.06 29.13 10.52
C LEU A 135 -17.99 30.21 9.95
N SER A 136 -18.55 31.05 10.81
CA SER A 136 -19.36 32.17 10.34
C SER A 136 -18.47 33.20 9.63
N ILE A 137 -19.01 33.90 8.62
CA ILE A 137 -18.25 34.92 7.87
C ILE A 137 -17.72 36.01 8.82
N TYR A 138 -18.53 36.43 9.80
CA TYR A 138 -18.12 37.44 10.79
C TYR A 138 -16.95 36.99 11.67
N ALA A 139 -16.91 35.70 12.05
CA ALA A 139 -15.79 35.16 12.81
C ALA A 139 -14.56 35.01 11.91
N LEU A 140 -14.73 34.53 10.67
CA LEU A 140 -13.65 34.33 9.70
C LEU A 140 -12.91 35.63 9.38
N VAL A 141 -13.63 36.74 9.20
CA VAL A 141 -13.01 38.05 8.92
C VAL A 141 -12.10 38.51 10.07
N LYS A 142 -12.40 38.13 11.31
CA LYS A 142 -11.64 38.52 12.50
C LYS A 142 -10.58 37.48 12.91
N ASP A 143 -10.47 36.38 12.17
CA ASP A 143 -9.61 35.26 12.53
C ASP A 143 -8.19 35.45 11.98
N GLU A 144 -7.29 36.03 12.78
CA GLU A 144 -5.91 36.27 12.35
C GLU A 144 -5.17 35.00 11.95
N VAL A 145 -5.45 33.88 12.61
CA VAL A 145 -4.83 32.58 12.31
C VAL A 145 -5.25 32.07 10.93
N TRP A 146 -6.49 32.37 10.49
CA TRP A 146 -6.91 32.05 9.13
C TRP A 146 -6.18 32.87 8.06
N TRP A 147 -5.85 34.13 8.35
CA TRP A 147 -5.22 35.02 7.36
C TRP A 147 -3.69 34.94 7.35
N ARG A 148 -3.07 34.66 8.50
CA ARG A 148 -1.62 34.55 8.66
C ARG A 148 -1.12 33.11 8.74
N GLY A 149 -2.00 32.15 8.96
CA GLY A 149 -1.60 30.77 9.28
C GLY A 149 -1.28 30.61 10.77
N PRO A 150 -0.89 29.39 11.19
CA PRO A 150 -0.57 29.11 12.59
C PRO A 150 0.74 29.77 13.01
N ASP A 151 0.85 30.16 14.28
CA ASP A 151 1.99 30.94 14.80
C ASP A 151 3.35 30.28 14.51
N TRP A 152 3.43 28.95 14.60
CA TRP A 152 4.66 28.20 14.34
C TRP A 152 5.11 28.28 12.87
N LEU A 153 4.23 28.64 11.93
CA LEU A 153 4.59 28.84 10.53
C LEU A 153 5.45 30.11 10.35
N SER A 154 5.22 31.12 11.19
CA SER A 154 6.05 32.34 11.25
C SER A 154 7.32 32.18 12.08
N SER A 155 7.58 31.02 12.67
CA SER A 155 8.80 30.75 13.43
C SER A 155 9.97 30.35 12.53
N SER A 156 11.20 30.64 12.98
CA SER A 156 12.45 30.25 12.30
C SER A 156 12.60 28.74 12.21
N ASN A 157 12.21 28.04 13.27
CA ASN A 157 12.15 26.59 13.29
C ASN A 157 10.71 26.14 13.02
N LEU A 158 10.49 25.42 11.92
CA LEU A 158 9.25 24.69 11.64
C LEU A 158 9.15 23.46 12.56
N GLN A 159 9.13 23.67 13.87
CA GLN A 159 8.83 22.63 14.84
C GLN A 159 7.31 22.51 14.93
N CYS A 160 6.73 21.73 14.04
CA CYS A 160 5.44 21.15 14.38
C CYS A 160 5.71 19.98 15.33
N ASP A 161 5.11 19.99 16.53
CA ASP A 161 5.25 18.91 17.50
C ASP A 161 4.93 17.55 16.85
N THR A 162 5.97 16.78 16.54
CA THR A 162 5.92 15.44 15.92
C THR A 162 5.61 14.37 16.95
N SER A 163 4.79 14.66 17.96
CA SER A 163 4.32 13.64 18.89
C SER A 163 3.54 12.59 18.10
N HIS A 164 4.22 11.50 17.76
CA HIS A 164 3.67 10.37 17.01
C HIS A 164 2.60 9.73 17.88
N ASN A 165 1.32 10.05 17.61
CA ASN A 165 0.25 9.21 18.10
C ASN A 165 0.37 7.83 17.43
N GLU A 166 -0.03 6.77 18.13
CA GLU A 166 -0.05 5.43 17.57
C GLU A 166 -1.06 5.39 16.41
N ILE A 167 -0.58 5.00 15.22
CA ILE A 167 -1.42 4.85 14.04
C ILE A 167 -2.48 3.77 14.33
N ASN A 168 -3.77 4.10 14.13
CA ASN A 168 -4.85 3.14 14.30
C ASN A 168 -4.71 1.97 13.30
N SER A 169 -4.22 0.83 13.78
CA SER A 169 -3.85 -0.34 12.97
C SER A 169 -5.03 -0.95 12.20
N VAL A 170 -6.25 -0.83 12.74
CA VAL A 170 -7.47 -1.41 12.15
C VAL A 170 -7.80 -0.76 10.81
N GLU A 171 -7.78 0.57 10.74
CA GLU A 171 -8.16 1.31 9.52
C GLU A 171 -7.11 1.16 8.40
N LEU A 172 -5.84 0.95 8.75
CA LEU A 172 -4.81 0.54 7.79
C LEU A 172 -5.08 -0.86 7.23
N THR A 173 -5.41 -1.83 8.08
CA THR A 173 -5.61 -3.21 7.65
C THR A 173 -6.81 -3.38 6.71
N ASP A 174 -7.84 -2.55 6.88
CA ASP A 174 -9.03 -2.60 6.03
C ASP A 174 -8.77 -2.12 4.61
N GLU A 175 -7.85 -1.19 4.37
CA GLU A 175 -7.54 -0.69 3.03
C GLU A 175 -6.41 -1.46 2.34
N LEU A 176 -5.73 -2.38 3.04
CA LEU A 176 -4.76 -3.29 2.44
C LEU A 176 -5.45 -4.23 1.44
N ARG A 177 -4.80 -4.40 0.29
CA ARG A 177 -5.21 -5.39 -0.71
C ARG A 177 -4.80 -6.78 -0.23
N LYS A 178 -5.79 -7.69 -0.09
CA LYS A 178 -5.60 -9.06 0.43
C LYS A 178 -4.52 -9.91 -0.29
N ASN A 179 -4.14 -9.54 -1.51
CA ASN A 179 -3.15 -10.26 -2.32
C ASN A 179 -1.95 -9.37 -2.71
N TYR A 180 -1.61 -8.36 -1.90
CA TYR A 180 -0.43 -7.54 -2.16
C TYR A 180 0.85 -8.35 -1.91
N VAL A 181 1.69 -8.47 -2.94
CA VAL A 181 3.06 -8.99 -2.86
C VAL A 181 3.97 -7.80 -3.16
N PRO A 182 4.87 -7.38 -2.23
CA PRO A 182 5.78 -6.28 -2.49
C PRO A 182 6.70 -6.59 -3.67
N GLU A 183 6.88 -5.63 -4.60
CA GLU A 183 7.81 -5.76 -5.74
C GLU A 183 9.26 -6.03 -5.27
N ASN A 184 9.62 -5.67 -4.03
CA ASN A 184 10.96 -5.88 -3.48
C ASN A 184 11.17 -7.29 -2.90
N ASN A 185 10.19 -8.19 -2.97
CA ASN A 185 10.31 -9.58 -2.52
C ASN A 185 10.18 -10.61 -3.65
N SER A 186 10.25 -10.19 -4.92
CA SER A 186 10.49 -11.14 -6.01
C SER A 186 11.97 -11.53 -6.09
N VAL A 187 12.56 -11.96 -4.97
CA VAL A 187 13.60 -12.97 -5.06
C VAL A 187 12.83 -14.28 -5.17
N LEU A 188 13.03 -15.01 -6.27
CA LEU A 188 12.67 -16.42 -6.31
C LEU A 188 13.56 -17.14 -5.30
N THR A 189 13.27 -17.02 -4.00
CA THR A 189 13.81 -17.92 -3.00
C THR A 189 13.11 -19.24 -3.22
N VAL A 190 13.82 -20.20 -3.78
CA VAL A 190 13.45 -21.62 -3.70
C VAL A 190 13.55 -21.99 -2.22
N ASN A 191 12.47 -21.78 -1.48
CA ASN A 191 12.33 -22.30 -0.14
C ASN A 191 12.00 -23.78 -0.27
N GLU A 192 12.81 -24.65 0.32
CA GLU A 192 12.69 -26.11 0.22
C GLU A 192 11.35 -26.66 0.79
N ASN A 193 10.52 -25.80 1.39
CA ASN A 193 9.21 -26.16 1.98
C ASN A 193 7.99 -25.95 1.05
N ASN A 194 8.19 -25.64 -0.23
CA ASN A 194 7.16 -25.16 -1.17
C ASN A 194 5.99 -26.12 -1.52
N CYS A 195 6.08 -27.43 -1.26
CA CYS A 195 4.98 -28.35 -1.62
C CYS A 195 3.74 -28.17 -0.73
N ASN A 196 3.94 -27.82 0.55
CA ASN A 196 2.85 -27.62 1.51
C ASN A 196 1.97 -26.42 1.15
N ASP A 197 2.59 -25.29 0.80
CA ASP A 197 1.86 -24.05 0.51
C ASP A 197 1.03 -24.15 -0.76
N PHE A 198 1.52 -24.84 -1.80
CA PHE A 198 0.75 -25.00 -3.04
C PHE A 198 -0.54 -25.82 -2.81
N LEU A 199 -0.44 -26.96 -2.12
CA LEU A 199 -1.62 -27.80 -1.82
C LEU A 199 -2.60 -27.08 -0.90
N ASN A 200 -2.11 -26.44 0.17
CA ASN A 200 -2.95 -25.69 1.12
C ASN A 200 -3.71 -24.54 0.44
N ASN A 201 -3.04 -23.78 -0.43
CA ASN A 201 -3.69 -22.74 -1.21
C ASN A 201 -4.75 -23.32 -2.17
N LEU A 202 -4.48 -24.49 -2.75
CA LEU A 202 -5.41 -25.13 -3.68
C LEU A 202 -6.64 -25.72 -2.98
N TYR A 203 -6.48 -26.28 -1.77
CA TYR A 203 -7.59 -26.67 -0.89
C TYR A 203 -8.50 -25.48 -0.55
N GLY A 204 -7.94 -24.29 -0.35
CA GLY A 204 -8.71 -23.06 -0.13
C GLY A 204 -9.56 -22.61 -1.32
N VAL A 205 -9.30 -23.11 -2.54
CA VAL A 205 -9.98 -22.71 -3.78
C VAL A 205 -11.14 -23.64 -4.14
N THR A 206 -11.06 -24.93 -3.78
CA THR A 206 -12.10 -25.92 -4.14
C THR A 206 -12.10 -27.15 -3.24
N ASN A 207 -13.29 -27.59 -2.82
CA ASN A 207 -13.52 -28.86 -2.13
C ASN A 207 -13.97 -30.00 -3.07
N ASP A 208 -14.10 -29.72 -4.37
CA ASP A 208 -14.48 -30.68 -5.40
C ASP A 208 -13.24 -31.33 -6.03
N TYR A 209 -13.11 -32.65 -5.89
CA TYR A 209 -12.00 -33.44 -6.41
C TYR A 209 -11.89 -33.40 -7.94
N SER A 210 -13.01 -33.45 -8.67
CA SER A 210 -13.02 -33.37 -10.13
C SER A 210 -12.55 -32.01 -10.63
N LYS A 211 -12.93 -30.94 -9.91
CA LYS A 211 -12.44 -29.58 -10.17
C LYS A 211 -10.96 -29.44 -9.85
N PHE A 212 -10.50 -30.07 -8.78
CA PHE A 212 -9.10 -30.10 -8.37
C PHE A 212 -8.21 -30.74 -9.45
N ILE A 213 -8.61 -31.93 -9.94
CA ILE A 213 -7.94 -32.62 -11.05
C ILE A 213 -7.91 -31.73 -12.29
N ARG A 214 -9.02 -31.08 -12.62
CA ARG A 214 -9.11 -30.20 -13.79
C ARG A 214 -8.17 -29.01 -13.70
N ILE A 215 -8.00 -28.39 -12.54
CA ILE A 215 -7.07 -27.28 -12.33
C ILE A 215 -5.63 -27.75 -12.56
N ILE A 216 -5.23 -28.86 -11.95
CA ILE A 216 -3.89 -29.42 -12.12
C ILE A 216 -3.65 -29.85 -13.57
N SER A 217 -4.63 -30.41 -14.27
CA SER A 217 -4.52 -30.73 -15.70
C SER A 217 -4.23 -29.49 -16.55
N TYR A 218 -4.88 -28.35 -16.27
CA TYR A 218 -4.59 -27.10 -16.99
C TYR A 218 -3.20 -26.54 -16.67
N ILE A 219 -2.76 -26.61 -15.42
CA ILE A 219 -1.41 -26.17 -15.02
C ILE A 219 -0.36 -27.03 -15.72
N SER A 220 -0.50 -28.35 -15.68
CA SER A 220 0.40 -29.29 -16.35
C SER A 220 0.42 -29.08 -17.87
N ARG A 221 -0.75 -28.84 -18.49
CA ARG A 221 -0.85 -28.50 -19.91
C ARG A 221 -0.15 -27.19 -20.24
N PHE A 222 -0.31 -26.16 -19.42
CA PHE A 222 0.38 -24.89 -19.59
C PHE A 222 1.89 -25.08 -19.58
N ILE A 223 2.41 -25.80 -18.57
CA ILE A 223 3.84 -26.14 -18.46
C ILE A 223 4.32 -26.91 -19.69
N HIS A 224 3.56 -27.92 -20.14
CA HIS A 224 3.88 -28.68 -21.36
C HIS A 224 3.95 -27.77 -22.59
N ASN A 225 2.96 -26.90 -22.78
CA ASN A 225 2.90 -25.98 -23.93
C ASN A 225 4.01 -24.93 -23.92
N CYS A 226 4.51 -24.55 -22.73
CA CYS A 226 5.68 -23.69 -22.58
C CYS A 226 6.99 -24.42 -22.91
N ARG A 227 7.10 -25.70 -22.52
CA ARG A 227 8.31 -26.52 -22.72
C ARG A 227 8.43 -27.12 -24.13
N VAL A 228 7.30 -27.44 -24.76
CA VAL A 228 7.23 -28.07 -26.09
C VAL A 228 6.31 -27.28 -27.02
N PRO A 229 6.75 -26.10 -27.52
CA PRO A 229 5.89 -25.22 -28.31
C PRO A 229 5.41 -25.80 -29.64
N GLN A 230 6.12 -26.82 -30.15
CA GLN A 230 5.81 -27.51 -31.41
C GLN A 230 4.69 -28.56 -31.26
N SER A 231 4.36 -28.97 -30.02
CA SER A 231 3.33 -29.99 -29.74
C SER A 231 2.36 -29.46 -28.68
N LYS A 232 1.74 -28.32 -28.99
CA LYS A 232 0.79 -27.66 -28.09
C LYS A 232 -0.50 -28.46 -28.00
N ARG A 233 -0.93 -28.74 -26.77
CA ARG A 233 -2.23 -29.34 -26.47
C ARG A 233 -3.27 -28.22 -26.34
N THR A 234 -4.38 -28.34 -27.05
CA THR A 234 -5.50 -27.39 -27.05
C THR A 234 -6.83 -28.15 -27.00
N GLY A 235 -7.94 -27.45 -26.73
CA GLY A 235 -9.27 -28.06 -26.64
C GLY A 235 -9.62 -28.64 -25.25
N PRO A 236 -10.60 -29.55 -25.14
CA PRO A 236 -10.98 -30.19 -23.87
C PRO A 236 -9.81 -30.93 -23.21
N ILE A 237 -9.84 -31.10 -21.88
CA ILE A 237 -8.84 -31.91 -21.15
C ILE A 237 -9.03 -33.38 -21.54
N PHE A 238 -7.96 -34.02 -22.01
CA PHE A 238 -7.95 -35.43 -22.36
C PHE A 238 -7.78 -36.33 -21.12
N ALA A 239 -8.10 -37.62 -21.25
CA ALA A 239 -8.08 -38.56 -20.13
C ALA A 239 -6.65 -38.79 -19.58
N ASP A 240 -5.63 -38.78 -20.45
CA ASP A 240 -4.22 -38.88 -20.05
C ASP A 240 -3.78 -37.71 -19.18
N GLU A 241 -4.24 -36.49 -19.48
CA GLU A 241 -3.95 -35.28 -18.69
C GLU A 241 -4.64 -35.27 -17.33
N ARG A 242 -5.79 -35.94 -17.21
CA ARG A 242 -6.45 -36.16 -15.92
C ARG A 242 -5.70 -37.19 -15.08
N ASN A 243 -5.32 -38.32 -15.68
CA ASN A 243 -4.55 -39.36 -14.99
C ASN A 243 -3.19 -38.83 -14.53
N LEU A 244 -2.51 -38.03 -15.36
CA LEU A 244 -1.23 -37.43 -14.98
C LEU A 244 -1.40 -36.39 -13.86
N ALA A 245 -2.48 -35.60 -13.91
CA ALA A 245 -2.80 -34.66 -12.84
C ALA A 245 -3.07 -35.38 -11.52
N GLU A 246 -3.85 -36.46 -11.55
CA GLU A 246 -4.15 -37.31 -10.40
C GLU A 246 -2.88 -37.87 -9.74
N ILE A 247 -2.00 -38.49 -10.54
CA ILE A 247 -0.73 -39.04 -10.05
C ILE A 247 0.15 -37.93 -9.47
N THR A 248 0.14 -36.74 -10.08
CA THR A 248 0.93 -35.59 -9.59
C THR A 248 0.44 -35.15 -8.21
N ILE A 249 -0.88 -35.06 -8.01
CA ILE A 249 -1.49 -34.70 -6.73
C ILE A 249 -1.15 -35.73 -5.66
N ILE A 250 -1.29 -37.02 -5.99
CA ILE A 250 -0.98 -38.11 -5.07
C ILE A 250 0.48 -38.00 -4.61
N ARG A 251 1.41 -37.75 -5.54
CA ARG A 251 2.84 -37.55 -5.23
C ARG A 251 3.08 -36.34 -4.33
N MET A 252 2.41 -35.21 -4.60
CA MET A 252 2.54 -34.00 -3.78
C MET A 252 2.03 -34.26 -2.35
N VAL A 253 0.86 -34.89 -2.20
CA VAL A 253 0.30 -35.25 -0.89
C VAL A 253 1.20 -36.25 -0.17
N GLN A 254 1.76 -37.23 -0.89
CA GLN A 254 2.69 -38.20 -0.33
C GLN A 254 3.97 -37.53 0.18
N GLN A 255 4.54 -36.60 -0.57
CA GLN A 255 5.71 -35.84 -0.13
C GLN A 255 5.46 -35.03 1.14
N VAL A 256 4.25 -34.50 1.29
CA VAL A 256 3.83 -33.74 2.47
C VAL A 256 3.58 -34.63 3.68
N LEU A 257 2.80 -35.70 3.53
CA LEU A 257 2.36 -36.54 4.65
C LEU A 257 3.39 -37.59 5.08
N PHE A 258 4.24 -38.05 4.16
CA PHE A 258 5.23 -39.11 4.41
C PHE A 258 6.67 -38.60 4.44
N MET A 259 6.89 -37.30 4.65
CA MET A 259 8.23 -36.71 4.77
C MET A 259 9.10 -37.47 5.80
N PHE A 260 8.50 -37.97 6.89
CA PHE A 260 9.19 -38.78 7.90
C PHE A 260 9.42 -40.25 7.48
N VAL A 261 8.48 -40.87 6.76
CA VAL A 261 8.54 -42.30 6.41
C VAL A 261 9.57 -42.57 5.31
N LEU A 262 9.73 -41.64 4.36
CA LEU A 262 10.75 -41.72 3.32
C LEU A 262 12.18 -41.58 3.89
N PHE A 263 12.34 -40.78 4.95
CA PHE A 263 13.63 -40.65 5.64
C PHE A 263 14.01 -41.93 6.40
N THR A 264 13.06 -42.58 7.07
CA THR A 264 13.30 -43.86 7.76
C THR A 264 13.49 -45.04 6.81
N CYS A 265 12.76 -45.12 5.70
CA CYS A 265 12.94 -46.20 4.72
C CYS A 265 14.29 -46.13 3.99
N CYS A 266 14.77 -44.92 3.63
CA CYS A 266 16.12 -44.78 3.08
C CYS A 266 17.22 -45.12 4.10
N TYR A 267 17.04 -44.79 5.39
CA TYR A 267 18.01 -45.15 6.42
C TYR A 267 18.02 -46.65 6.75
N GLN A 268 16.87 -47.33 6.67
CA GLN A 268 16.81 -48.77 6.94
C GLN A 268 17.42 -49.60 5.81
N GLU A 269 17.25 -49.22 4.53
CA GLU A 269 17.92 -49.91 3.42
C GLU A 269 19.45 -49.73 3.46
N TYR A 270 19.94 -48.53 3.84
CA TYR A 270 21.37 -48.28 4.04
C TYR A 270 21.96 -49.08 5.22
N PHE A 271 21.23 -49.28 6.31
CA PHE A 271 21.73 -50.07 7.46
C PHE A 271 21.73 -51.58 7.22
N THR A 272 20.78 -52.13 6.44
CA THR A 272 20.81 -53.56 6.07
C THR A 272 21.92 -53.91 5.09
N LEU A 273 22.38 -52.98 4.25
CA LEU A 273 23.50 -53.22 3.32
C LEU A 273 24.88 -53.12 4.00
N TYR A 274 25.00 -52.36 5.10
CA TYR A 274 26.26 -52.21 5.84
C TYR A 274 26.43 -53.16 7.03
N SER A 275 25.39 -53.90 7.43
CA SER A 275 25.45 -54.85 8.56
C SER A 275 25.70 -56.31 8.14
N SER A 276 25.91 -56.60 6.85
CA SER A 276 26.10 -57.95 6.32
C SER A 276 27.45 -58.18 5.62
N GLY A 277 28.47 -57.38 5.96
CA GLY A 277 29.81 -57.45 5.36
C GLY A 277 30.91 -57.62 6.41
N GLU A 278 30.85 -58.69 7.21
CA GLU A 278 32.04 -59.19 7.91
C GLU A 278 32.88 -60.08 6.96
N ASP A 279 34.15 -59.73 6.88
CA ASP A 279 35.33 -60.59 6.68
C ASP A 279 35.27 -61.79 5.74
N VAL A 280 36.02 -61.70 4.63
CA VAL A 280 36.97 -62.78 4.28
C VAL A 280 38.27 -62.16 3.75
N ARG A 281 39.34 -62.28 4.55
CA ARG A 281 40.73 -62.24 4.08
C ARG A 281 41.05 -63.56 3.37
N VAL A 282 41.61 -63.47 2.15
CA VAL A 282 42.89 -64.10 1.77
C VAL A 282 43.60 -63.13 0.83
#